data_AF-A0A2V6NPI4-F1
#
_entry.id   AF-A0A2V6NPI4-F1
#
_cell.length_a   1.000
_cell.length_b   1.000
_cell.length_c   1.000
_cell.angle_alpha   90.00
_cell.angle_beta   90.00
_cell.angle_gamma   90.00
#
_symmetry.space_group_name_H-M   'P 1'
#
loop_
_entity.id
_entity.type
_entity.pdbx_description
1 polymer ?
#
loop_
_entity_poly.entity_id
_entity_poly.type
_entity_poly.pdbx_seq_one_letter_code
_entity_poly.pdbx_strand_id
1 'polypeptide(L)'
;MRGLVAAFLAFVLHIGVQAALFHLVHVRRKLATMLMVCLAGVAVYAAAYARLPDDLAYLPRAFAAASDWVNWLNGAFVYWGLFAGYYQFVNMADNSVGVRSLIELEHGPATGLTLRELEPHYQHGWMLGHRLDRLVVAGFLEKMSDGRYRCTHKGARLARVFWALKRLLGLGPGG
;
A
#
# COMPACT_ATOMS: atom_id res chain seq x y z
N MET A 1 11.71 9.19 -22.14
CA MET A 1 12.37 8.19 -21.28
C MET A 1 12.87 8.80 -19.98
N ARG A 2 13.40 10.03 -19.97
CA ARG A 2 13.85 10.72 -18.76
C ARG A 2 12.80 10.73 -17.63
N GLY A 3 11.52 10.91 -17.96
CA GLY A 3 10.41 10.79 -17.01
C GLY A 3 10.32 9.42 -16.34
N LEU A 4 10.43 8.35 -17.14
CA LEU A 4 10.39 6.98 -16.63
C LEU A 4 11.61 6.66 -15.76
N VAL A 5 12.79 7.12 -16.16
CA VAL A 5 14.03 6.94 -15.38
C VAL A 5 13.95 7.68 -14.06
N ALA A 6 13.53 8.95 -14.07
CA ALA A 6 13.32 9.72 -12.84
C ALA A 6 12.30 9.05 -11.91
N ALA A 7 11.20 8.53 -12.47
CA ALA A 7 10.17 7.80 -11.72
C ALA A 7 10.73 6.55 -11.05
N PHE A 8 11.51 5.75 -11.79
CA PHE A 8 12.15 4.55 -11.27
C PHE A 8 13.15 4.87 -10.16
N LEU A 9 14.01 5.88 -10.34
CA LEU A 9 14.98 6.31 -9.32
C LEU A 9 14.28 6.80 -8.04
N ALA A 10 13.25 7.64 -8.18
CA ALA A 10 12.47 8.11 -7.05
C ALA A 10 11.78 6.94 -6.31
N PHE A 11 11.29 5.95 -7.05
CA PHE A 11 10.66 4.77 -6.48
C PHE A 11 11.64 3.83 -5.77
N VAL A 12 12.83 3.60 -6.32
CA VAL A 12 13.88 2.82 -5.64
C VAL A 12 14.29 3.52 -4.35
N LEU A 13 14.48 4.84 -4.38
CA LEU A 13 14.77 5.61 -3.17
C LEU A 13 13.62 5.53 -2.15
N HIS A 14 12.37 5.60 -2.62
CA HIS A 14 11.19 5.43 -1.77
C HIS A 14 11.22 4.09 -1.02
N ILE A 15 11.48 2.97 -1.71
CA ILE A 15 11.60 1.65 -1.09
C ILE A 15 12.71 1.66 -0.05
N GLY A 16 13.89 2.18 -0.40
CA GLY A 16 15.04 2.24 0.51
C GLY A 16 14.76 3.04 1.79
N VAL A 17 14.19 4.23 1.65
CA VAL A 17 13.82 5.10 2.79
C VAL A 17 12.74 4.45 3.64
N GLN A 18 11.70 3.88 3.04
CA GLN A 18 10.65 3.21 3.79
C GLN A 18 11.19 1.99 4.54
N ALA A 19 12.00 1.15 3.89
CA ALA A 19 12.63 -0.01 4.51
C ALA A 19 13.49 0.42 5.70
N ALA A 20 14.33 1.45 5.54
CA ALA A 20 15.11 2.00 6.63
C ALA A 20 14.22 2.50 7.79
N LEU A 21 13.18 3.28 7.50
CA LEU A 21 12.26 3.77 8.53
C LEU A 21 11.55 2.63 9.28
N PHE A 22 11.16 1.56 8.59
CA PHE A 22 10.43 0.45 9.19
C PHE A 22 11.33 -0.47 10.02
N HIS A 23 12.63 -0.54 9.71
CA HIS A 23 13.60 -1.30 10.51
C HIS A 23 14.16 -0.50 11.68
N LEU A 24 14.31 0.82 11.52
CA LEU A 24 14.96 1.68 12.52
C LEU A 24 13.97 2.30 13.52
N VAL A 25 12.70 2.44 13.15
CA VAL A 25 11.68 3.13 13.97
C VAL A 25 10.42 2.29 14.08
N HIS A 26 9.80 2.27 15.26
CA HIS A 26 8.51 1.63 15.44
C HIS A 26 7.38 2.45 14.80
N VAL A 27 7.04 2.14 13.55
CA VAL A 27 6.03 2.88 12.78
C VAL A 27 4.61 2.42 13.12
N ARG A 28 3.90 3.24 13.92
CA ARG A 28 2.49 2.97 14.29
C ARG A 28 1.50 3.21 13.14
N ARG A 29 1.80 4.14 12.23
CA ARG A 29 0.91 4.56 11.13
C ARG A 29 1.51 4.24 9.76
N LYS A 30 1.71 2.95 9.47
CA LYS A 30 2.40 2.46 8.25
C LYS A 30 1.93 3.15 6.95
N LEU A 31 0.61 3.19 6.70
CA LEU A 31 0.05 3.85 5.50
C LEU A 31 0.40 5.35 5.42
N ALA A 32 0.23 6.09 6.52
CA ALA A 32 0.52 7.52 6.53
C ALA A 32 2.01 7.76 6.25
N THR A 33 2.89 6.97 6.86
CA THR A 33 4.33 7.02 6.60
C THR A 33 4.65 6.72 5.14
N MET A 34 4.10 5.66 4.56
CA MET A 34 4.31 5.32 3.14
C MET A 34 3.83 6.45 2.22
N LEU A 35 2.65 7.04 2.48
CA LEU A 35 2.16 8.18 1.71
C LEU A 35 3.07 9.41 1.85
N MET A 36 3.56 9.71 3.05
CA MET A 36 4.50 10.82 3.26
C MET A 36 5.81 10.62 2.50
N VAL A 37 6.38 9.40 2.53
CA VAL A 37 7.59 9.08 1.74
C VAL A 37 7.29 9.15 0.24
N CYS A 38 6.10 8.72 -0.20
CA CYS A 38 5.68 8.85 -1.59
C CYS A 38 5.62 10.31 -2.03
N LEU A 39 4.99 11.18 -1.23
CA LEU A 39 4.89 12.61 -1.48
C LEU A 39 6.26 13.28 -1.49
N ALA A 40 7.15 12.93 -0.55
CA ALA A 40 8.54 13.39 -0.58
C ALA A 40 9.28 12.93 -1.85
N GLY A 41 9.01 11.70 -2.30
CA GLY A 41 9.56 11.18 -3.55
C GLY A 41 9.07 11.90 -4.80
N VAL A 42 7.95 12.63 -4.77
CA VAL A 42 7.56 13.53 -5.89
C VAL A 42 8.56 14.68 -6.06
N ALA A 43 9.09 15.22 -4.96
CA ALA A 43 10.15 16.23 -5.02
C ALA A 43 11.45 15.65 -5.58
N VAL A 44 11.79 14.42 -5.18
CA VAL A 44 12.95 13.69 -5.73
C VAL A 44 12.77 13.43 -7.23
N TYR A 45 11.58 13.00 -7.64
CA TYR A 45 11.22 12.80 -9.03
C TYR A 45 11.42 14.09 -9.84
N ALA A 46 10.88 15.21 -9.39
CA ALA A 46 11.04 16.49 -10.07
C ALA A 46 12.52 16.92 -10.15
N ALA A 47 13.28 16.74 -9.07
CA ALA A 47 14.70 17.06 -9.01
C ALA A 47 15.56 16.18 -9.93
N ALA A 48 15.21 14.90 -10.06
CA ALA A 48 15.86 13.97 -10.98
C ALA A 48 15.52 14.30 -12.43
N TYR A 49 14.23 14.54 -12.73
CA TYR A 49 13.76 14.91 -14.07
C TYR A 49 14.49 16.14 -14.61
N ALA A 50 14.65 17.18 -13.78
CA ALA A 50 15.31 18.43 -14.16
C ALA A 50 16.82 18.28 -14.42
N ARG A 51 17.46 17.24 -13.88
CA ARG A 51 18.91 16.98 -14.02
C ARG A 51 19.23 15.97 -15.12
N LEU A 52 18.28 15.13 -15.51
CA LEU A 52 18.49 14.14 -16.54
C LEU A 52 18.58 14.80 -17.94
N PRO A 53 19.51 14.35 -18.78
CA PRO A 53 19.65 14.86 -20.15
C PRO A 53 18.39 14.58 -20.97
N ASP A 54 18.14 15.43 -21.96
CA ASP A 54 17.01 15.30 -22.86
C ASP A 54 17.07 13.99 -23.64
N ASP A 55 15.91 13.36 -23.87
CA ASP A 55 15.76 12.08 -24.55
C ASP A 55 16.40 12.11 -25.95
N LEU A 56 16.32 13.25 -26.63
CA LEU A 56 16.88 13.43 -27.97
C LEU A 56 18.42 13.35 -28.01
N ALA A 57 19.09 13.43 -26.86
CA ALA A 57 20.54 13.24 -26.79
C ALA A 57 20.95 11.76 -27.02
N TYR A 58 20.03 10.80 -26.86
CA TYR A 58 20.32 9.37 -26.94
C TYR A 58 19.25 8.52 -27.63
N LEU A 59 18.08 9.07 -27.96
CA LEU A 59 16.97 8.34 -28.60
C LEU A 59 16.55 8.94 -29.94
N PRO A 60 16.19 8.10 -30.92
CA PRO A 60 15.51 8.54 -32.13
C PRO A 60 14.20 9.27 -31.81
N ARG A 61 13.84 10.29 -32.62
CA ARG A 61 12.61 11.08 -32.43
C ARG A 61 11.33 10.24 -32.31
N ALA A 62 11.27 9.09 -32.98
CA ALA A 62 10.13 8.17 -32.90
C ALA A 62 9.86 7.61 -31.49
N PHE A 63 10.89 7.60 -30.62
CA PHE A 63 10.80 7.13 -29.23
C PHE A 63 10.88 8.26 -28.20
N ALA A 64 11.09 9.50 -28.65
CA ALA A 64 11.03 10.67 -27.79
C ALA A 64 9.58 11.06 -27.53
N ALA A 65 9.30 11.55 -26.32
CA ALA A 65 7.98 12.09 -26.03
C ALA A 65 7.69 13.32 -26.91
N ALA A 66 6.42 13.52 -27.27
CA ALA A 66 6.01 14.66 -28.10
C ALA A 66 6.32 16.03 -27.46
N SER A 67 6.39 16.09 -26.13
CA SER A 67 6.80 17.28 -25.38
C SER A 67 7.33 16.90 -23.99
N ASP A 68 8.06 17.83 -23.38
CA ASP A 68 8.58 17.69 -22.01
C ASP A 68 7.46 17.49 -20.98
N TRP A 69 6.32 18.16 -21.16
CA TRP A 69 5.18 18.00 -20.27
C TRP A 69 4.58 16.59 -20.34
N VAL A 70 4.47 16.03 -21.54
CA VAL A 70 3.99 14.64 -21.72
C VAL A 70 4.95 13.64 -21.10
N ASN A 71 6.27 13.84 -21.26
CA ASN A 71 7.29 13.01 -20.64
C ASN A 71 7.23 13.07 -19.10
N TRP A 72 7.08 14.28 -18.56
CA TRP A 72 6.95 14.51 -17.13
C TRP A 72 5.67 13.88 -16.55
N LEU A 73 4.52 14.04 -17.22
CA LEU A 73 3.27 13.44 -16.76
C LEU A 73 3.31 11.91 -16.83
N ASN A 74 3.90 11.35 -17.88
CA ASN A 74 4.06 9.91 -18.01
C ASN A 74 4.93 9.35 -16.87
N GLY A 75 6.07 9.97 -16.59
CA GLY A 75 6.90 9.62 -15.44
C GLY A 75 6.16 9.72 -14.11
N ALA A 76 5.41 10.80 -13.88
CA ALA A 76 4.63 10.98 -12.65
C ALA A 76 3.54 9.91 -12.50
N PHE A 77 2.84 9.58 -13.59
CA PHE A 77 1.84 8.51 -13.60
C PHE A 77 2.46 7.14 -13.30
N VAL A 78 3.61 6.84 -13.90
CA VAL A 78 4.34 5.59 -13.65
C VAL A 78 4.85 5.52 -12.22
N TYR A 79 5.40 6.61 -11.68
CA TYR A 79 5.81 6.69 -10.27
C TYR A 79 4.63 6.40 -9.32
N TRP A 80 3.47 7.01 -9.57
CA TRP A 80 2.26 6.73 -8.79
C TRP A 80 1.81 5.28 -8.95
N GLY A 81 1.84 4.73 -10.16
CA GLY A 81 1.49 3.33 -10.42
C GLY A 81 2.41 2.34 -9.69
N LEU A 82 3.72 2.59 -9.70
CA LEU A 82 4.70 1.81 -8.95
C LEU A 82 4.43 1.86 -7.45
N PHE A 83 4.21 3.06 -6.90
CA PHE A 83 3.84 3.22 -5.50
C PHE A 83 2.53 2.51 -5.16
N ALA A 84 1.48 2.68 -5.96
CA ALA A 84 0.18 2.08 -5.72
C ALA A 84 0.25 0.55 -5.73
N GLY A 85 0.93 -0.04 -6.72
CA GLY A 85 1.14 -1.49 -6.80
C GLY A 85 1.96 -2.02 -5.63
N TYR A 86 3.04 -1.34 -5.29
CA TYR A 86 3.88 -1.72 -4.14
C TYR A 86 3.15 -1.59 -2.80
N TYR A 87 2.34 -0.54 -2.62
CA TYR A 87 1.49 -0.39 -1.44
C TYR A 87 0.51 -1.56 -1.31
N GLN A 88 -0.12 -1.99 -2.41
CA GLN A 88 -0.99 -3.18 -2.40
C GLN A 88 -0.22 -4.44 -2.01
N PHE A 89 1.00 -4.61 -2.53
CA PHE A 89 1.87 -5.73 -2.18
C PHE A 89 2.19 -5.75 -0.67
N VAL A 90 2.63 -4.61 -0.11
CA VAL A 90 2.90 -4.49 1.33
C VAL A 90 1.64 -4.73 2.16
N ASN A 91 0.49 -4.18 1.74
CA ASN A 91 -0.77 -4.35 2.45
C ASN A 91 -1.24 -5.82 2.44
N MET A 92 -1.06 -6.51 1.31
CA MET A 92 -1.33 -7.94 1.16
C MET A 92 -0.41 -8.76 2.07
N ALA A 93 0.89 -8.47 2.09
CA ALA A 93 1.85 -9.17 2.96
C ALA A 93 1.54 -8.98 4.46
N ASP A 94 1.10 -7.78 4.87
CA ASP A 94 0.84 -7.44 6.27
C ASP A 94 -0.54 -7.92 6.78
N ASN A 95 -1.55 -8.02 5.91
CA ASN A 95 -2.93 -8.21 6.34
C ASN A 95 -3.65 -9.45 5.77
N SER A 96 -3.05 -10.14 4.79
CA SER A 96 -3.67 -11.31 4.16
C SER A 96 -3.53 -12.56 5.02
N VAL A 97 -4.67 -13.11 5.41
CA VAL A 97 -4.77 -14.43 6.07
C VAL A 97 -4.15 -15.52 5.18
N GLY A 98 -4.36 -15.43 3.87
CA GLY A 98 -3.81 -16.39 2.92
C GLY A 98 -2.29 -16.35 2.85
N VAL A 99 -1.69 -15.15 2.78
CA VAL A 99 -0.21 -15.03 2.78
C VAL A 99 0.37 -15.57 4.08
N ARG A 100 -0.24 -15.25 5.22
CA ARG A 100 0.19 -15.85 6.49
C ARG A 100 0.06 -17.37 6.46
N SER A 101 -1.01 -17.92 5.88
CA SER A 101 -1.24 -19.38 5.83
C SER A 101 -0.15 -20.06 5.02
N LEU A 102 0.24 -19.46 3.89
CA LEU A 102 1.34 -19.93 3.07
C LEU A 102 2.67 -19.90 3.84
N ILE A 103 2.95 -18.83 4.58
CA ILE A 103 4.17 -18.73 5.40
C ILE A 103 4.20 -19.82 6.48
N GLU A 104 3.11 -20.03 7.20
CA GLU A 104 3.02 -21.03 8.28
C GLU A 104 3.10 -22.47 7.72
N LEU A 105 2.51 -22.73 6.55
CA LEU A 105 2.60 -24.03 5.87
C LEU A 105 4.01 -24.29 5.33
N GLU A 106 4.68 -23.28 4.77
CA GLU A 106 6.03 -23.39 4.21
C GLU A 106 7.10 -23.63 5.29
N HIS A 107 6.95 -22.98 6.46
CA HIS A 107 7.88 -23.15 7.58
C HIS A 107 7.43 -24.22 8.58
N GLY A 108 6.28 -24.86 8.33
CA GLY A 108 5.72 -25.92 9.14
C GLY A 108 6.35 -27.30 8.86
N PRO A 109 5.80 -28.36 9.46
CA PRO A 109 6.22 -29.73 9.17
C PRO A 109 6.03 -30.07 7.69
N ALA A 110 6.95 -30.85 7.10
CA ALA A 110 6.87 -31.27 5.71
C ALA A 110 5.60 -32.08 5.37
N THR A 111 4.92 -32.63 6.37
CA THR A 111 3.63 -33.33 6.24
C THR A 111 2.44 -32.36 6.06
N GLY A 112 2.66 -31.05 6.18
CA GLY A 112 1.63 -30.03 6.21
C GLY A 112 1.00 -29.84 7.60
N LEU A 113 0.06 -28.91 7.68
CA LEU A 113 -0.73 -28.60 8.87
C LEU A 113 -2.22 -28.82 8.57
N THR A 114 -2.93 -29.44 9.50
CA THR A 114 -4.39 -29.50 9.49
C THR A 114 -4.98 -28.13 9.86
N LEU A 115 -6.27 -27.93 9.55
CA LEU A 115 -6.97 -26.68 9.92
C LEU A 115 -6.91 -26.40 11.43
N ARG A 116 -7.06 -27.44 12.26
CA ARG A 116 -7.00 -27.33 13.72
C ARG A 116 -5.61 -26.93 14.22
N GLU A 117 -4.56 -27.31 13.51
CA GLU A 117 -3.17 -26.93 13.84
C GLU A 117 -2.85 -25.52 13.35
N LEU A 118 -3.51 -25.03 12.29
CA LEU A 118 -3.39 -23.65 11.84
C LEU A 118 -4.17 -22.67 12.72
N GLU A 119 -5.33 -23.06 13.24
CA GLU A 119 -6.25 -22.18 14.00
C GLU A 119 -5.60 -21.39 15.16
N PRO A 120 -4.66 -21.95 15.96
CA PRO A 120 -3.95 -21.20 16.99
C PRO A 120 -3.11 -20.03 16.45
N HIS A 121 -2.62 -20.12 15.21
CA HIS A 121 -1.90 -19.03 14.53
C HIS A 121 -2.87 -17.92 14.08
N TYR A 122 -4.16 -18.24 13.98
CA TYR A 122 -5.27 -17.34 13.66
C TYR A 122 -6.18 -17.14 14.86
N GLN A 123 -5.66 -16.54 15.94
CA GLN A 123 -6.53 -16.08 17.03
C GLN A 123 -7.48 -14.99 16.50
N HIS A 124 -8.65 -15.42 16.00
CA HIS A 124 -9.63 -14.59 15.31
C HIS A 124 -10.06 -13.40 16.17
N GLY A 125 -10.18 -13.60 17.49
CA GLY A 125 -10.48 -12.53 18.44
C GLY A 125 -9.40 -11.46 18.50
N TRP A 126 -8.11 -11.86 18.50
CA TRP A 126 -7.00 -10.92 18.48
C TRP A 126 -6.92 -10.17 17.15
N MET A 127 -7.07 -10.87 16.02
CA MET A 127 -7.05 -10.25 14.69
C MET A 127 -8.20 -9.26 14.49
N LEU A 128 -9.41 -9.63 14.89
CA LEU A 128 -10.58 -8.76 14.80
C LEU A 128 -10.41 -7.54 15.73
N GLY A 129 -9.96 -7.76 16.97
CA GLY A 129 -9.66 -6.69 17.92
C GLY A 129 -8.64 -5.68 17.35
N HIS A 130 -7.52 -6.18 16.84
CA HIS A 130 -6.48 -5.33 16.26
C HIS A 130 -6.96 -4.54 15.03
N ARG A 131 -7.82 -5.14 14.19
CA ARG A 131 -8.45 -4.46 13.06
C ARG A 131 -9.41 -3.36 13.53
N LEU A 132 -10.23 -3.63 14.55
CA LEU A 132 -11.14 -2.63 15.13
C LEU A 132 -10.36 -1.48 15.78
N ASP A 133 -9.28 -1.76 16.51
CA ASP A 133 -8.43 -0.74 17.12
C ASP A 133 -7.79 0.18 16.07
N ARG A 134 -7.37 -0.37 14.92
CA ARG A 134 -6.90 0.45 13.78
C ARG A 134 -7.98 1.38 13.25
N LEU A 135 -9.23 0.93 13.19
CA LEU A 135 -10.36 1.76 12.75
C LEU A 135 -10.72 2.84 13.79
N VAL A 136 -10.53 2.56 15.08
CA VAL A 136 -10.63 3.57 16.15
C VAL A 136 -9.54 4.63 16.00
N VAL A 137 -8.28 4.21 15.86
CA VAL A 137 -7.14 5.14 15.66
C VAL A 137 -7.31 6.00 14.39
N ALA A 138 -7.94 5.46 13.35
CA ALA A 138 -8.23 6.19 12.11
C ALA A 138 -9.49 7.09 12.18
N GLY A 139 -10.22 7.06 13.30
CA GLY A 139 -11.42 7.87 13.54
C GLY A 139 -12.67 7.37 12.82
N PHE A 140 -12.71 6.11 12.39
CA PHE A 140 -13.88 5.50 11.76
C PHE A 140 -14.80 4.82 12.78
N LEU A 141 -14.24 4.35 13.90
CA LEU A 141 -14.98 3.75 15.01
C LEU A 141 -14.73 4.50 16.32
N GLU A 142 -15.69 4.41 17.22
CA GLU A 142 -15.59 4.76 18.63
C GLU A 142 -15.72 3.47 19.45
N LYS A 143 -14.86 3.31 20.46
CA LYS A 143 -14.97 2.23 21.44
C LYS A 143 -15.72 2.76 22.66
N MET A 144 -16.84 2.12 22.99
CA MET A 144 -17.69 2.47 24.13
C MET A 144 -17.13 1.88 25.43
N SER A 145 -17.54 2.46 26.56
CA SER A 145 -17.09 2.04 27.90
C SER A 145 -17.51 0.60 28.27
N ASP A 146 -18.57 0.09 27.66
CA ASP A 146 -19.07 -1.28 27.83
C ASP A 146 -18.45 -2.29 26.85
N GLY A 147 -17.41 -1.90 26.11
CA GLY A 147 -16.71 -2.75 25.16
C GLY A 147 -17.33 -2.84 23.77
N ARG A 148 -18.46 -2.17 23.51
CA ARG A 148 -19.06 -2.10 22.16
C ARG A 148 -18.31 -1.15 21.24
N TYR A 149 -18.44 -1.35 19.94
CA TYR A 149 -17.90 -0.45 18.91
C TYR A 149 -19.04 0.21 18.14
N ARG A 150 -18.90 1.49 17.83
CA ARG A 150 -19.88 2.26 17.03
C ARG A 150 -19.18 2.98 15.89
N CYS A 151 -19.82 3.06 14.72
CA CYS A 151 -19.32 3.88 13.63
C CYS A 151 -19.45 5.37 13.96
N THR A 152 -18.38 6.13 13.69
CA THR A 152 -18.46 7.60 13.63
C THR A 152 -19.24 8.02 12.37
N HIS A 153 -19.63 9.29 12.25
CA HIS A 153 -20.23 9.81 11.00
C HIS A 153 -19.34 9.57 9.78
N LYS A 154 -18.01 9.69 9.95
CA LYS A 154 -17.00 9.40 8.93
C LYS A 154 -17.01 7.93 8.54
N GLY A 155 -17.00 7.03 9.54
CA GLY A 155 -17.09 5.58 9.34
C GLY A 155 -18.37 5.16 8.63
N ALA A 156 -19.51 5.69 9.06
CA ALA A 156 -20.82 5.37 8.49
C ALA A 156 -20.93 5.80 7.02
N ARG A 157 -20.40 6.98 6.67
CA ARG A 157 -20.36 7.44 5.27
C ARG A 157 -19.51 6.51 4.41
N LEU A 158 -18.31 6.16 4.89
CA LEU A 158 -17.41 5.26 4.17
C LEU A 158 -18.02 3.87 3.99
N ALA A 159 -18.61 3.31 5.05
CA ALA A 159 -19.28 2.02 5.02
C ALA A 159 -20.41 1.96 3.97
N ARG A 160 -21.21 3.03 3.82
CA ARG A 160 -22.26 3.09 2.80
C ARG A 160 -21.71 3.07 1.38
N VAL A 161 -20.64 3.83 1.13
CA VAL A 161 -19.98 3.85 -0.20
C VAL A 161 -19.45 2.45 -0.54
N PHE A 162 -18.73 1.82 0.38
CA PHE A 162 -18.20 0.48 0.14
C PHE A 162 -19.26 -0.60 0.06
N TRP A 163 -20.37 -0.48 0.81
CA TRP A 163 -21.50 -1.38 0.66
C TRP A 163 -22.10 -1.31 -0.74
N ALA A 164 -22.33 -0.10 -1.27
CA ALA A 164 -22.84 0.09 -2.62
C ALA A 164 -21.86 -0.46 -3.67
N LEU A 165 -20.56 -0.21 -3.49
CA LEU A 165 -19.52 -0.73 -4.37
C LEU A 165 -19.46 -2.26 -4.35
N LYS A 166 -19.51 -2.89 -3.17
CA LYS A 166 -19.54 -4.35 -3.03
C LYS A 166 -20.74 -4.95 -3.74
N ARG A 167 -21.90 -4.33 -3.59
CA ARG A 167 -23.13 -4.76 -4.26
C ARG A 167 -23.02 -4.62 -5.78
N LEU A 168 -22.46 -3.51 -6.26
CA LEU A 168 -22.24 -3.27 -7.70
C LEU A 168 -21.29 -4.30 -8.30
N LEU A 169 -20.23 -4.66 -7.57
CA LEU A 169 -19.19 -5.57 -8.03
C LEU A 169 -19.50 -7.05 -7.73
N GLY A 170 -20.63 -7.37 -7.08
CA GLY A 170 -20.98 -8.74 -6.71
C GLY A 170 -20.03 -9.38 -5.68
N LEU A 171 -19.39 -8.58 -4.82
CA LEU A 171 -18.43 -9.06 -3.84
C LEU A 171 -19.15 -9.68 -2.63
N GLY A 172 -18.72 -10.88 -2.20
CA GLY A 172 -19.29 -11.64 -1.09
C GLY A 172 -19.13 -10.98 0.30
N PRO A 173 -19.57 -11.64 1.39
CA PRO A 173 -19.52 -11.09 2.74
C PRO A 173 -18.09 -10.84 3.26
N GLY A 174 -17.09 -11.53 2.72
CA GLY A 174 -15.66 -11.26 2.98
C GLY A 174 -15.21 -9.93 2.38
N GLY A 175 -14.34 -9.22 3.10
CA GLY A 175 -13.53 -8.15 2.52
C GLY A 175 -12.45 -8.74 1.62
#